data_AF-A0AAV7P2L1-F1
#
_entry.id   AF-A0AAV7P2L1-F1
#
_cell.length_a   1.000
_cell.length_b   1.000
_cell.length_c   1.000
_cell.angle_alpha   90.00
_cell.angle_beta   90.00
_cell.angle_gamma   90.00
#
_symmetry.space_group_name_H-M   'P 1'
#
loop_
_entity.id
_entity.type
_entity.pdbx_description
1 polymer ?
#
loop_
_entity_poly.entity_id
_entity_poly.type
_entity_poly.pdbx_seq_one_letter_code
_entity_poly.pdbx_strand_id
1 'polypeptide(L)'
;MGGTVDHSGDRTFTRGDNDGDPRSKNLLGSKLDAVTGEVVRLGADFQKMSEKVTSAETHIKLLQSTSKKLEEKAYRALGPAPNPGAPPRTIIARVFYYRDRDAILQEARSYGDIKYENATIHFFPDFTLRVQRKR
;
A
#
# COMPACT_ATOMS: atom_id res chain seq x y z
N MET A 1 -101.29 -40.67 -20.44
CA MET A 1 -100.66 -39.57 -21.20
C MET A 1 -100.27 -38.53 -20.16
N GLY A 2 -99.04 -38.39 -19.69
CA GLY A 2 -97.79 -38.30 -20.44
C GLY A 2 -97.45 -36.81 -20.56
N GLY A 3 -96.63 -36.29 -19.63
CA GLY A 3 -96.23 -34.88 -19.59
C GLY A 3 -95.45 -34.53 -18.32
N THR A 4 -94.14 -34.77 -18.35
CA THR A 4 -93.13 -34.43 -17.34
C THR A 4 -92.90 -32.93 -17.28
N VAL A 5 -92.73 -32.40 -16.06
CA VAL A 5 -92.62 -30.96 -15.77
C VAL A 5 -91.16 -30.50 -15.83
N ASP A 6 -91.01 -29.28 -16.32
CA ASP A 6 -89.80 -28.63 -16.80
C ASP A 6 -88.87 -28.05 -15.71
N HIS A 7 -87.57 -28.31 -15.92
CA HIS A 7 -86.42 -27.39 -15.91
C HIS A 7 -85.97 -26.67 -14.62
N SER A 8 -85.00 -27.32 -13.97
CA SER A 8 -83.67 -26.79 -13.59
C SER A 8 -83.60 -25.51 -12.73
N GLY A 9 -83.50 -25.70 -11.42
CA GLY A 9 -82.82 -24.76 -10.54
C GLY A 9 -81.46 -25.34 -10.15
N ASP A 10 -80.36 -24.70 -10.56
CA ASP A 10 -79.07 -24.89 -9.90
C ASP A 10 -78.41 -23.53 -9.65
N ARG A 11 -78.07 -23.29 -8.37
CA ARG A 11 -77.58 -22.02 -7.84
C ARG A 11 -76.06 -22.03 -7.91
N THR A 12 -75.47 -21.28 -8.85
CA THR A 12 -74.02 -21.08 -8.88
C THR A 12 -73.59 -20.05 -7.83
N PHE A 13 -72.94 -20.52 -6.77
CA PHE A 13 -72.15 -19.71 -5.85
C PHE A 13 -70.88 -19.22 -6.56
N THR A 14 -70.70 -17.92 -6.71
CA THR A 14 -69.44 -17.32 -7.19
C THR A 14 -68.35 -17.48 -6.12
N ARG A 15 -67.39 -18.36 -6.39
CA ARG A 15 -66.13 -18.50 -5.64
C ARG A 15 -65.22 -17.35 -6.06
N GLY A 16 -64.85 -16.49 -5.11
CA GLY A 16 -64.03 -15.31 -5.38
C GLY A 16 -62.68 -15.65 -6.03
N ASP A 17 -62.42 -15.01 -7.16
CA ASP A 17 -61.16 -15.04 -7.90
C ASP A 17 -60.08 -14.29 -7.10
N ASN A 18 -59.16 -15.02 -6.47
CA ASN A 18 -57.88 -14.48 -6.00
C ASN A 18 -56.82 -14.74 -7.06
N ASP A 19 -56.88 -13.99 -8.17
CA ASP A 19 -55.87 -14.00 -9.21
C ASP A 19 -54.65 -13.17 -8.78
N GLY A 20 -53.77 -13.79 -7.99
CA GLY A 20 -52.45 -13.23 -7.69
C GLY A 20 -51.53 -13.33 -8.91
N ASP A 21 -51.19 -12.20 -9.51
CA ASP A 21 -50.31 -12.08 -10.69
C ASP A 21 -48.98 -12.88 -10.52
N PRO A 22 -48.73 -13.90 -11.36
CA PRO A 22 -47.54 -14.74 -11.27
C PRO A 22 -46.22 -14.00 -11.56
N ARG A 23 -46.26 -12.80 -12.14
CA ARG A 23 -45.06 -11.99 -12.40
C ARG A 23 -44.43 -11.41 -11.13
N SER A 24 -45.22 -11.22 -10.08
CA SER A 24 -44.75 -10.61 -8.83
C SER A 24 -43.79 -11.51 -8.04
N LYS A 25 -43.94 -12.84 -8.13
CA LYS A 25 -43.15 -13.82 -7.34
C LYS A 25 -41.74 -14.07 -7.87
N ASN A 26 -41.47 -13.78 -9.15
CA ASN A 26 -40.17 -14.03 -9.79
C ASN A 26 -39.22 -12.82 -9.76
N LEU A 27 -39.75 -11.63 -9.42
CA LEU A 27 -38.97 -10.40 -9.40
C LEU A 27 -38.11 -10.28 -8.12
N LEU A 28 -38.56 -10.85 -7.00
CA LEU A 28 -37.76 -10.89 -5.77
C LEU A 28 -36.57 -11.84 -5.90
N GLY A 29 -36.77 -13.04 -6.47
CA GLY A 29 -35.69 -14.03 -6.66
C GLY A 29 -34.58 -13.48 -7.56
N SER A 30 -34.93 -12.92 -8.72
CA SER A 30 -33.95 -12.29 -9.62
C SER A 30 -33.21 -11.10 -9.01
N LYS A 31 -33.88 -10.31 -8.15
CA LYS A 31 -33.21 -9.24 -7.37
C LYS A 31 -32.24 -9.81 -6.33
N LEU A 32 -32.61 -10.90 -5.64
CA LEU A 32 -31.73 -11.57 -4.67
C LEU A 32 -30.53 -12.24 -5.34
N ASP A 33 -30.72 -12.86 -6.51
CA ASP A 33 -29.63 -13.45 -7.29
C ASP A 33 -28.65 -12.38 -7.80
N ALA A 34 -29.17 -11.22 -8.23
CA ALA A 34 -28.36 -10.08 -8.63
C ALA A 34 -27.52 -9.52 -7.46
N VAL A 35 -28.13 -9.36 -6.28
CA VAL A 35 -27.44 -8.94 -5.06
C VAL A 35 -26.38 -9.96 -4.66
N THR A 36 -26.69 -11.25 -4.76
CA THR A 36 -25.74 -12.33 -4.44
C THR A 36 -24.53 -12.30 -5.37
N GLY A 37 -24.75 -12.11 -6.68
CA GLY A 37 -23.67 -11.96 -7.66
C GLY A 37 -22.80 -10.72 -7.41
N GLU A 38 -23.39 -9.63 -6.95
CA GLU A 38 -22.67 -8.41 -6.59
C GLU A 38 -21.80 -8.61 -5.33
N VAL A 39 -22.33 -9.27 -4.29
CA VAL A 39 -21.57 -9.62 -3.07
C VAL A 39 -20.35 -10.50 -3.40
N VAL A 40 -20.50 -11.46 -4.33
CA VAL A 40 -19.38 -12.32 -4.76
C VAL A 40 -18.30 -11.50 -5.49
N ARG A 41 -18.71 -10.56 -6.35
CA ARG A 41 -17.78 -9.66 -7.06
C ARG A 41 -17.03 -8.75 -6.08
N LEU A 42 -17.75 -8.16 -5.13
CA LEU A 42 -17.16 -7.35 -4.06
C LEU A 42 -16.16 -8.15 -3.22
N GLY A 43 -16.46 -9.43 -2.93
CA GLY A 43 -15.52 -10.33 -2.27
C GLY A 43 -14.25 -10.58 -3.08
N ALA A 44 -14.37 -10.80 -4.38
CA ALA A 44 -13.21 -11.00 -5.26
C ALA A 44 -12.36 -9.73 -5.41
N ASP A 45 -12.98 -8.56 -5.48
CA ASP A 45 -12.29 -7.28 -5.54
C ASP A 45 -11.62 -6.94 -4.20
N PHE A 46 -12.26 -7.26 -3.08
CA PHE A 46 -11.66 -7.15 -1.75
C PHE A 46 -10.42 -8.03 -1.60
N GLN A 47 -10.45 -9.28 -2.10
CA GLN A 47 -9.27 -10.15 -2.10
C GLN A 47 -8.13 -9.56 -2.95
N LYS A 48 -8.41 -9.09 -4.17
CA LYS A 48 -7.39 -8.44 -5.02
C LYS A 48 -6.81 -7.18 -4.38
N MET A 49 -7.64 -6.38 -3.70
CA MET A 49 -7.19 -5.19 -2.97
C MET A 49 -6.32 -5.58 -1.77
N SER A 50 -6.72 -6.62 -1.03
CA SER A 50 -5.95 -7.16 0.10
C SER A 50 -4.57 -7.67 -0.33
N GLU A 51 -4.48 -8.41 -1.43
CA GLU A 51 -3.22 -8.89 -2.01
C GLU A 51 -2.31 -7.74 -2.44
N LYS A 52 -2.86 -6.70 -3.07
CA LYS A 52 -2.10 -5.50 -3.45
C LYS A 52 -1.57 -4.74 -2.24
N VAL A 53 -2.39 -4.58 -1.20
CA VAL A 53 -1.99 -3.94 0.05
C VAL A 53 -0.88 -4.74 0.73
N THR A 54 -1.04 -6.06 0.84
CA THR A 54 -0.02 -6.96 1.42
C THR A 54 1.28 -6.92 0.62
N SER A 55 1.19 -6.92 -0.71
CA SER A 55 2.37 -6.80 -1.59
C SER A 55 3.07 -5.45 -1.41
N ALA A 56 2.33 -4.34 -1.32
CA ALA A 56 2.90 -3.02 -1.04
C ALA A 56 3.56 -2.97 0.34
N GLU A 57 2.93 -3.54 1.36
CA GLU A 57 3.50 -3.66 2.71
C GLU A 57 4.79 -4.48 2.72
N THR A 58 4.83 -5.62 2.01
CA THR A 58 6.07 -6.40 1.88
C THR A 58 7.18 -5.64 1.15
N HIS A 59 6.84 -4.87 0.12
CA HIS A 59 7.81 -4.03 -0.59
C HIS A 59 8.33 -2.90 0.29
N ILE A 60 7.46 -2.21 1.03
CA ILE A 60 7.84 -1.17 2.00
C ILE A 60 8.75 -1.75 3.08
N LYS A 61 8.43 -2.93 3.62
CA LYS A 61 9.26 -3.62 4.61
C LYS A 61 10.63 -4.00 4.06
N LEU A 62 10.70 -4.44 2.80
CA LEU A 62 11.96 -4.73 2.12
C LEU A 62 12.80 -3.45 1.92
N LEU A 63 12.19 -2.35 1.49
CA LEU A 63 12.86 -1.04 1.36
C LEU A 63 13.37 -0.51 2.70
N GLN A 64 12.59 -0.65 3.78
CA GLN A 64 13.01 -0.22 5.12
C GLN A 64 14.14 -1.11 5.68
N SER A 65 14.14 -2.41 5.40
CA SER A 65 15.21 -3.33 5.82
C SER A 65 16.52 -3.14 5.06
N THR A 66 16.43 -2.79 3.77
CA THR A 66 17.60 -2.45 2.94
C THR A 66 18.16 -1.07 3.29
N SER A 67 17.30 -0.11 3.62
CA SER A 67 17.71 1.22 4.10
C SER A 67 18.44 1.19 5.46
N LYS A 68 18.28 0.12 6.25
CA LYS A 68 18.84 0.01 7.62
C LYS A 68 20.33 -0.40 7.68
N LYS A 69 21.09 -0.30 6.59
CA LYS A 69 22.46 -0.87 6.55
C LYS A 69 23.53 -0.01 5.86
N LEU A 70 23.36 1.31 5.85
CA LEU A 70 24.39 2.20 5.29
C LEU A 70 25.57 2.47 6.24
N GLU A 71 25.40 2.34 7.56
CA GLU A 71 26.48 2.68 8.52
C GLU A 71 26.85 1.49 9.41
N GLU A 72 28.13 1.11 9.37
CA GLU A 72 28.70 0.12 10.28
C GLU A 72 29.03 0.78 11.62
N LYS A 73 29.68 1.96 11.58
CA LYS A 73 29.99 2.84 12.72
C LYS A 73 30.24 4.27 12.25
N ALA A 74 29.76 5.26 12.99
CA ALA A 74 30.14 6.67 12.85
C ALA A 74 30.73 7.18 14.17
N TYR A 75 31.83 7.92 14.09
CA TYR A 75 32.49 8.50 15.25
C TYR A 75 33.03 9.89 14.92
N ARG A 76 33.27 10.71 15.95
CA ARG A 76 33.94 12.00 15.79
C ARG A 76 35.45 11.80 15.83
N ALA A 77 36.19 12.63 15.07
CA ALA A 77 37.64 12.60 15.06
C ALA A 77 38.22 12.69 16.49
N LEU A 78 39.28 11.93 16.72
CA LEU A 78 39.98 11.88 17.99
C LEU A 78 40.79 13.18 18.15
N GLY A 79 40.42 13.97 19.15
CA GLY A 79 41.06 15.24 19.46
C GLY A 79 40.38 15.93 20.65
N PRO A 80 40.98 17.00 21.20
CA PRO A 80 40.36 17.80 22.24
C PRO A 80 39.04 18.41 21.75
N ALA A 81 38.15 18.77 22.68
CA ALA A 81 36.91 19.46 22.33
C ALA A 81 37.24 20.78 21.64
N PRO A 82 36.56 21.12 20.53
CA PRO A 82 36.76 22.41 19.90
C PRO A 82 36.36 23.52 20.89
N ASN A 83 37.10 24.62 20.88
CA ASN A 83 36.75 25.80 21.66
C ASN A 83 35.38 26.33 21.23
N PRO A 84 34.65 27.05 22.09
CA PRO A 84 33.43 27.73 21.70
C PRO A 84 33.68 28.65 20.49
N GLY A 85 32.95 28.43 19.40
CA GLY A 85 33.10 29.16 18.13
C GLY A 85 34.11 28.55 17.13
N ALA A 86 34.87 27.52 17.52
CA ALA A 86 35.68 26.74 16.59
C ALA A 86 34.80 25.73 15.82
N PRO A 87 35.20 25.31 14.61
CA PRO A 87 34.42 24.38 13.81
C PRO A 87 34.23 23.03 14.53
N PRO A 88 33.08 22.36 14.33
CA PRO A 88 32.81 21.06 14.92
C PRO A 88 33.81 20.01 14.40
N ARG A 89 34.07 18.98 15.22
CA ARG A 89 34.95 17.87 14.78
C ARG A 89 34.34 17.13 13.61
N THR A 90 35.19 16.80 12.63
CA THR A 90 34.85 15.93 11.50
C THR A 90 34.28 14.60 12.00
N ILE A 91 33.24 14.13 11.33
CA ILE A 91 32.66 12.81 11.54
C ILE A 91 33.31 11.84 10.55
N ILE A 92 33.79 10.72 11.06
CA ILE A 92 34.34 9.63 10.28
C ILE A 92 33.31 8.51 10.29
N ALA A 93 32.73 8.24 9.12
CA ALA A 93 31.74 7.19 8.93
C ALA A 93 32.36 6.01 8.18
N ARG A 94 32.23 4.81 8.74
CA ARG A 94 32.60 3.56 8.09
C ARG A 94 31.36 2.93 7.47
N VAL A 95 31.37 2.85 6.15
CA VAL A 95 30.31 2.24 5.33
C VAL A 95 30.67 0.78 5.07
N PHE A 96 29.68 -0.13 5.14
CA PHE A 96 29.90 -1.57 4.97
C PHE A 96 30.43 -1.94 3.58
N TYR A 97 29.89 -1.31 2.53
CA TYR A 97 30.23 -1.64 1.15
C TYR A 97 30.94 -0.48 0.46
N TYR A 98 32.03 -0.81 -0.25
CA TYR A 98 32.79 0.20 -0.99
C TYR A 98 31.94 0.89 -2.07
N ARG A 99 30.96 0.16 -2.66
CA ARG A 99 30.05 0.67 -3.69
C ARG A 99 29.18 1.79 -3.17
N ASP A 100 28.60 1.60 -1.98
CA ASP A 100 27.73 2.60 -1.34
C ASP A 100 28.55 3.84 -0.98
N ARG A 101 29.77 3.65 -0.45
CA ARG A 101 30.71 4.74 -0.17
C ARG A 101 31.05 5.55 -1.44
N ASP A 102 31.32 4.87 -2.55
CA ASP A 102 31.62 5.55 -3.82
C ASP A 102 30.40 6.27 -4.41
N ALA A 103 29.21 5.66 -4.33
CA ALA A 103 27.95 6.27 -4.76
C ALA A 103 27.64 7.55 -3.97
N ILE A 104 27.73 7.50 -2.63
CA ILE A 104 27.53 8.67 -1.76
C ILE A 104 28.50 9.80 -2.13
N LEU A 105 29.79 9.49 -2.32
CA LEU A 105 30.79 10.50 -2.68
C LEU A 105 30.56 11.08 -4.08
N GLN A 106 30.07 10.28 -5.02
CA GLN A 106 29.75 10.74 -6.37
C GLN A 106 28.51 11.64 -6.35
N GLU A 107 27.45 11.23 -5.67
CA GLU A 107 26.24 12.04 -5.49
C GLU A 107 26.56 13.35 -4.78
N ALA A 108 27.37 13.31 -3.72
CA ALA A 108 27.75 14.51 -3.00
C ALA A 108 28.49 15.53 -3.87
N ARG A 109 29.40 15.06 -4.74
CA ARG A 109 30.09 15.94 -5.70
C ARG A 109 29.15 16.48 -6.77
N SER A 110 28.14 15.70 -7.16
CA SER A 110 27.19 16.07 -8.20
C SER A 110 26.20 17.12 -7.70
N TYR A 111 25.78 17.01 -6.44
CA TYR A 111 24.90 17.98 -5.78
C TYR A 111 25.61 19.30 -5.44
N GLY A 112 26.92 19.28 -5.17
CA GLY A 112 27.67 20.47 -4.77
C GLY A 112 27.45 20.82 -3.29
N ASP A 113 26.75 21.92 -3.02
CA ASP A 113 26.52 22.40 -1.65
C ASP A 113 25.34 21.66 -0.98
N ILE A 114 25.67 20.69 -0.15
CA ILE A 114 24.69 19.96 0.66
C ILE A 114 24.43 20.74 1.94
N LYS A 115 23.16 21.05 2.23
CA LYS A 115 22.74 21.75 3.45
C LYS A 115 22.06 20.81 4.44
N TYR A 116 22.44 20.91 5.71
CA TYR A 116 21.80 20.25 6.84
C TYR A 116 21.63 21.27 7.97
N GLU A 117 20.40 21.45 8.46
CA GLU A 117 20.09 22.40 9.56
C GLU A 117 20.70 23.80 9.36
N ASN A 118 20.55 24.35 8.14
CA ASN A 118 21.11 25.64 7.71
C ASN A 118 22.65 25.72 7.66
N ALA A 119 23.37 24.62 7.86
CA ALA A 119 24.81 24.53 7.67
C ALA A 119 25.16 23.75 6.39
N THR A 120 26.18 24.20 5.67
CA THR A 120 26.73 23.43 4.55
C THR A 120 27.62 22.32 5.10
N ILE A 121 27.39 21.09 4.65
CA ILE A 121 28.20 19.92 4.98
C ILE A 121 28.93 19.42 3.73
N HIS A 122 30.12 18.87 3.94
CA HIS A 122 30.96 18.37 2.87
C HIS A 122 31.39 16.93 3.15
N PHE A 123 31.40 16.11 2.10
CA PHE A 123 31.80 14.72 2.15
C PHE A 123 33.14 14.53 1.45
N PHE A 124 34.09 13.92 2.15
CA PHE A 124 35.42 13.65 1.62
C PHE A 124 35.78 12.18 1.81
N PRO A 125 36.48 11.55 0.85
CA PRO A 125 37.06 10.24 1.07
C PRO A 125 38.17 10.30 2.12
N ASP A 126 38.22 9.29 2.99
CA ASP A 126 39.30 9.13 3.97
C ASP A 126 40.49 8.39 3.32
N PHE A 127 41.63 9.06 3.26
CA PHE A 127 42.86 8.50 2.68
C PHE A 127 43.98 8.52 3.70
N THR A 128 44.82 7.49 3.65
CA THR A 128 46.11 7.53 4.35
C THR A 128 46.96 8.69 3.82
N LEU A 129 47.81 9.28 4.69
CA LEU A 129 48.69 10.40 4.35
C LEU A 129 49.51 10.15 3.07
N ARG A 130 49.95 8.91 2.85
CA ARG A 130 50.71 8.52 1.66
C ARG A 130 49.89 8.65 0.37
N VAL A 131 48.60 8.33 0.42
CA VAL A 131 47.69 8.43 -0.73
C VAL A 131 47.23 9.88 -0.92
N GLN A 132 46.93 10.58 0.18
CA GLN A 132 46.49 11.97 0.14
C GLN A 132 47.54 12.89 -0.49
N ARG A 133 48.83 12.71 -0.17
CA ARG A 133 49.93 13.51 -0.75
C ARG A 133 50.12 13.33 -2.26
N LYS A 134 49.55 12.28 -2.85
CA LYS A 134 49.67 11.98 -4.29
C LYS A 134 48.49 12.52 -5.10
N ARG A 135 47.49 13.11 -4.45
CA ARG A 135 46.32 13.72 -5.08
C ARG A 135 46.43 15.23 -5.03
#